data_AF-A0A3P6DFM5-F1
#
_entry.id   AF-A0A3P6DFM5-F1
#
_cell.length_a   1.000
_cell.length_b   1.000
_cell.length_c   1.000
_cell.angle_alpha   90.00
_cell.angle_beta   90.00
_cell.angle_gamma   90.00
#
_symmetry.space_group_name_H-M   'P 1'
#
loop_
_entity.id
_entity.type
_entity.pdbx_description
1 polymer ?
#
loop_
_entity_poly.entity_id
_entity_poly.type
_entity_poly.pdbx_seq_one_letter_code
_entity_poly.pdbx_strand_id
1 'polypeptide(L)'
;MLRASGIPWDLRKVDRYESYDEFEWEIQWQKQGDSLARYLVRLSEMTESIKIIQQALEGLPGGPYENLESRGFDKKRNPEWNDFEYRFISKNLPYFLNYRNKNFT
;
A
#
# COMPACT_ATOMS: atom_id res chain seq x y z
N MET A 1 18.96 -9.02 -6.41
CA MET A 1 20.41 -9.15 -6.67
C MET A 1 21.19 -8.10 -5.89
N LEU A 2 20.84 -6.82 -6.02
CA LEU A 2 21.46 -5.68 -5.32
C LEU A 2 21.81 -5.95 -3.84
N ARG A 3 20.84 -6.43 -3.05
CA ARG A 3 21.06 -6.72 -1.62
C ARG A 3 22.05 -7.84 -1.34
N ALA A 4 22.22 -8.82 -2.22
CA ALA A 4 23.24 -9.86 -2.07
C ALA A 4 24.61 -9.44 -2.63
N SER A 5 24.69 -8.29 -3.31
CA SER A 5 25.87 -7.75 -3.97
C SER A 5 26.45 -6.52 -3.24
N GLY A 6 26.13 -6.35 -1.95
CA GLY A 6 26.67 -5.29 -1.10
C GLY A 6 25.95 -3.95 -1.18
N ILE A 7 24.75 -3.90 -1.80
CA ILE A 7 23.98 -2.66 -1.93
C ILE A 7 22.77 -2.73 -0.99
N PRO A 8 22.80 -2.01 0.16
CA PRO A 8 21.71 -2.01 1.14
C PRO A 8 20.54 -1.13 0.65
N TRP A 9 19.77 -1.62 -0.32
CA TRP A 9 18.69 -0.88 -0.95
C TRP A 9 17.37 -1.68 -0.93
N ASP A 10 16.30 -1.03 -0.47
CA ASP A 10 14.94 -1.58 -0.40
C ASP A 10 13.89 -0.48 -0.57
N LEU A 11 12.92 -0.70 -1.46
CA LEU A 11 11.84 0.26 -1.75
C LEU A 11 10.98 0.60 -0.54
N ARG A 12 10.78 -0.34 0.39
CA ARG A 12 9.93 -0.15 1.58
C ARG A 12 10.50 0.92 2.52
N LYS A 13 11.82 1.13 2.53
CA LYS A 13 12.47 2.23 3.29
C LYS A 13 12.68 3.49 2.45
N VAL A 14 12.86 3.36 1.14
CA VAL A 14 13.16 4.50 0.25
C VAL A 14 11.90 5.31 -0.07
N ASP A 15 10.85 4.63 -0.56
CA ASP A 15 9.62 5.27 -1.03
C ASP A 15 8.57 5.39 0.10
N ARG A 16 8.79 4.68 1.21
CA ARG A 16 7.95 4.72 2.43
C ARG A 16 6.46 4.64 2.12
N TYR A 17 6.07 3.74 1.23
CA TYR A 17 4.67 3.55 0.90
C TYR A 17 3.93 2.84 2.04
N GLU A 18 2.62 3.06 2.13
CA GLU A 18 1.76 2.53 3.20
C GLU A 18 2.29 2.90 4.60
N SER A 19 2.31 1.94 5.52
CA SER A 19 2.74 2.13 6.93
C SER A 19 4.07 1.44 7.23
N TYR A 20 4.92 1.18 6.21
CA TYR A 20 6.21 0.51 6.42
C TYR A 20 7.22 1.32 7.24
N ASP A 21 7.02 2.64 7.36
CA ASP A 21 7.85 3.55 8.18
C ASP A 21 7.50 3.48 9.68
N GLU A 22 6.34 2.91 10.02
CA GLU A 22 5.88 2.74 11.42
C GLU A 22 6.47 1.50 12.10
N PHE A 23 7.07 0.58 11.32
CA PHE A 23 7.63 -0.67 11.83
C PHE A 23 9.16 -0.62 11.99
N GLU A 24 9.67 -1.24 13.06
CA GLU A 24 11.10 -1.42 13.30
C GLU A 24 11.63 -2.70 12.65
N TRP A 25 12.30 -2.53 11.51
CA TRP A 25 12.96 -3.61 10.78
C TRP A 25 14.17 -3.10 10.01
N GLU A 26 15.11 -4.02 9.74
CA GLU A 26 16.39 -3.73 9.09
C GLU A 26 16.50 -4.37 7.71
N ILE A 27 17.19 -3.66 6.79
CA ILE A 27 17.44 -4.18 5.44
C ILE A 27 18.51 -5.27 5.52
N GLN A 28 18.15 -6.49 5.16
CA GLN A 28 19.08 -7.62 5.12
C GLN A 28 19.90 -7.58 3.83
N TRP A 29 21.22 -7.53 3.94
CA TRP A 29 22.13 -7.51 2.80
C TRP A 29 23.40 -8.33 3.08
N GLN A 30 24.06 -8.72 2.00
CA GLN A 30 25.28 -9.51 1.97
C GLN A 30 26.22 -8.94 0.91
N LYS A 31 27.54 -9.15 1.07
CA LYS A 31 28.57 -8.54 0.19
C LYS A 31 29.08 -9.49 -0.90
N GLN A 32 28.89 -10.80 -0.73
CA GLN A 32 29.59 -11.84 -1.47
C GLN A 32 29.11 -11.99 -2.92
N GLY A 33 27.85 -11.65 -3.22
CA GLY A 33 27.32 -11.64 -4.59
C GLY A 33 27.08 -13.01 -5.22
N ASP A 34 27.27 -14.10 -4.49
CA ASP A 34 27.13 -15.48 -4.97
C ASP A 34 25.71 -16.06 -4.78
N SER A 35 25.48 -17.32 -5.18
CA SER A 35 24.18 -17.97 -4.98
C SER A 35 23.86 -18.17 -3.50
N LEU A 36 24.88 -18.44 -2.66
CA LEU A 36 24.71 -18.64 -1.24
C LEU A 36 24.29 -17.34 -0.54
N ALA A 37 24.92 -16.20 -0.83
CA ALA A 37 24.51 -14.90 -0.30
C ALA A 37 23.04 -14.59 -0.64
N ARG A 38 22.60 -14.93 -1.85
CA ARG A 38 21.18 -14.76 -2.25
C ARG A 38 20.23 -15.64 -1.45
N TYR A 39 20.66 -16.84 -1.10
CA TYR A 39 19.90 -17.74 -0.26
C TYR A 39 19.82 -17.22 1.18
N LEU A 40 20.96 -16.82 1.76
CA LEU A 40 21.03 -16.29 3.12
C LEU A 40 20.21 -15.00 3.29
N VAL A 41 20.31 -14.05 2.35
CA VAL A 41 19.49 -12.84 2.37
C VAL A 41 17.99 -13.17 2.40
N ARG A 42 17.54 -14.17 1.62
CA ARG A 42 16.13 -14.59 1.62
C ARG A 42 15.68 -15.17 2.96
N LEU A 43 16.53 -15.99 3.59
CA LEU A 43 16.21 -16.53 4.91
C LEU A 43 16.09 -15.40 5.95
N SER A 44 17.03 -14.46 5.95
CA SER A 44 16.97 -13.31 6.86
C SER A 44 15.76 -12.41 6.59
N GLU A 45 15.38 -12.21 5.32
CA GLU A 45 14.18 -11.47 4.94
C GLU A 45 12.89 -12.13 5.43
N MET A 46 12.83 -13.47 5.46
CA MET A 46 11.68 -14.19 6.04
C MET A 46 11.56 -13.91 7.54
N THR A 47 12.68 -13.92 8.27
CA THR A 47 12.70 -13.60 9.69
C THR A 47 12.22 -12.17 9.95
N GLU A 48 12.69 -11.18 9.18
CA GLU A 48 12.20 -9.81 9.33
C GLU A 48 10.76 -9.60 8.88
N SER A 49 10.29 -10.39 7.91
CA SER A 49 8.87 -10.37 7.55
C SER A 49 7.99 -10.83 8.70
N ILE A 50 8.41 -11.87 9.44
CA ILE A 50 7.70 -12.34 10.63
C ILE A 50 7.70 -11.26 11.71
N LYS A 51 8.84 -10.58 11.93
CA LYS A 51 8.95 -9.48 12.90
C LYS A 51 7.99 -8.33 12.59
N ILE A 52 7.87 -7.93 11.31
CA ILE A 52 6.93 -6.90 10.87
C ILE A 52 5.49 -7.36 11.13
N ILE A 53 5.15 -8.61 10.80
CA ILE A 53 3.80 -9.16 11.04
C ILE A 53 3.45 -9.13 12.53
N GLN A 54 4.38 -9.49 13.41
CA GLN A 54 4.16 -9.43 14.85
C GLN A 54 3.89 -8.01 15.34
N GLN A 55 4.69 -7.03 14.91
CA GLN A 55 4.46 -5.62 15.24
C GLN A 55 3.13 -5.10 14.68
N ALA A 56 2.76 -5.50 13.47
CA ALA A 56 1.48 -5.14 12.88
C ALA A 56 0.32 -5.69 13.71
N LEU A 57 0.39 -6.96 14.16
CA LEU A 57 -0.63 -7.57 15.00
C LEU A 57 -0.79 -6.86 16.35
N GLU A 58 0.31 -6.42 16.96
CA GLU A 58 0.29 -5.64 18.21
C GLU A 58 -0.28 -4.22 18.00
N GLY A 59 -0.02 -3.64 16.83
CA GLY A 59 -0.45 -2.29 16.46
C GLY A 59 -1.82 -2.20 15.78
N LEU A 60 -2.56 -3.30 15.62
CA LEU A 60 -3.85 -3.30 14.92
C LEU A 60 -4.89 -2.45 15.66
N PRO A 61 -5.34 -1.30 15.10
CA PRO A 61 -6.42 -0.55 15.70
C PRO A 61 -7.75 -1.28 15.49
N GLY A 62 -8.61 -1.25 16.50
CA GLY A 62 -10.02 -1.62 16.31
C GLY A 62 -10.71 -0.62 15.37
N GLY A 63 -11.63 -1.11 14.54
CA GLY A 63 -12.43 -0.24 13.69
C GLY A 63 -13.05 -0.97 12.49
N PRO A 64 -13.92 -0.30 11.73
CA PRO A 64 -14.42 -0.79 10.45
C PRO A 64 -13.25 -0.97 9.47
N TYR A 65 -13.15 -2.15 8.86
CA TYR A 65 -12.14 -2.45 7.83
C TYR A 65 -12.53 -1.89 6.44
N GLU A 66 -13.77 -1.43 6.29
CA GLU A 66 -14.31 -0.85 5.06
C GLU A 66 -14.29 0.68 5.15
N ASN A 67 -14.15 1.33 3.99
CA ASN A 67 -14.40 2.75 3.88
C ASN A 67 -15.90 3.04 4.05
N LEU A 68 -16.30 3.44 5.27
CA LEU A 68 -17.70 3.74 5.60
C LEU A 68 -18.31 4.87 4.74
N GLU A 69 -17.48 5.75 4.18
CA GLU A 69 -17.98 6.81 3.29
C GLU A 69 -18.50 6.24 1.96
N SER A 70 -17.98 5.08 1.52
CA SER A 70 -18.49 4.40 0.32
C SER A 70 -19.95 3.96 0.45
N ARG A 71 -20.43 3.71 1.68
CA ARG A 71 -21.84 3.33 1.93
C ARG A 71 -22.81 4.51 1.87
N GLY A 72 -22.31 5.75 1.98
CA GLY A 72 -23.14 6.94 1.83
C GLY A 72 -23.60 7.20 0.40
N PHE A 73 -22.92 6.61 -0.59
CA PHE A 73 -23.20 6.82 -2.01
C PHE A 73 -24.31 5.92 -2.58
N ASP A 74 -24.68 4.83 -1.90
CA ASP A 74 -25.66 3.84 -2.37
C ASP A 74 -27.10 4.15 -1.94
N LYS A 75 -27.43 5.45 -1.78
CA LYS A 75 -28.76 5.91 -1.33
C LYS A 75 -29.63 6.49 -2.45
N LYS A 76 -29.41 6.12 -3.72
CA LYS A 76 -30.43 6.36 -4.76
C LYS A 76 -31.43 5.20 -4.70
N ARG A 77 -32.64 5.49 -4.18
CA ARG A 77 -33.77 4.55 -4.01
C ARG A 77 -34.30 3.95 -5.34
N ASN A 78 -33.77 4.37 -6.49
CA ASN A 78 -33.93 3.78 -7.82
C ASN A 78 -32.87 4.38 -8.76
N PRO A 79 -31.76 3.70 -9.07
CA PRO A 79 -30.87 4.14 -10.14
C PRO A 79 -31.45 3.74 -11.50
N GLU A 80 -31.47 4.67 -12.47
CA GLU A 80 -31.71 4.30 -13.86
C GLU A 80 -30.52 3.47 -14.36
N TRP A 81 -30.80 2.35 -15.03
CA TRP A 81 -29.80 1.35 -15.46
C TRP A 81 -28.66 1.90 -16.35
N ASN A 82 -28.77 3.12 -16.86
CA ASN A 82 -27.82 3.75 -17.80
C ASN A 82 -27.13 5.03 -17.28
N ASP A 83 -27.22 5.35 -15.98
CA ASP A 83 -26.56 6.55 -15.42
C ASP A 83 -25.08 6.24 -15.07
N PHE A 84 -24.17 6.39 -16.05
CA PHE A 84 -22.73 6.14 -15.92
C PHE A 84 -21.97 7.28 -15.19
N GLU A 85 -22.44 7.73 -14.03
CA GLU A 85 -21.67 8.68 -13.20
C GLU A 85 -20.53 7.94 -12.47
N TYR A 86 -19.33 7.94 -13.05
CA TYR A 86 -18.11 7.58 -12.31
C TYR A 86 -17.75 8.70 -11.32
N ARG A 87 -17.90 8.45 -10.02
CA ARG A 87 -17.38 9.31 -8.96
C ARG A 87 -16.15 8.64 -8.34
N PHE A 88 -14.96 9.06 -8.76
CA PHE A 88 -13.72 8.59 -8.15
C PHE A 88 -13.64 9.09 -6.70
N ILE A 89 -13.67 8.17 -5.74
CA ILE A 89 -13.41 8.47 -4.33
C ILE A 89 -11.90 8.49 -4.14
N SER A 90 -11.25 9.61 -4.48
CA SER A 90 -9.86 9.85 -4.07
C SER A 90 -9.85 10.27 -2.61
N LYS A 91 -9.11 9.55 -1.74
CA LYS A 91 -8.82 10.03 -0.38
C LYS A 91 -7.99 11.32 -0.52
N ASN A 92 -8.63 12.45 -0.25
CA ASN A 92 -8.06 13.80 -0.11
C ASN A 92 -7.17 14.29 -1.27
N LEU A 93 -7.79 14.87 -2.30
CA LEU A 93 -7.21 16.04 -2.98
C LEU A 93 -8.14 17.25 -2.73
N PRO A 94 -7.59 18.45 -2.41
CA PRO A 94 -8.40 19.62 -2.05
C PRO A 94 -9.01 20.33 -3.28
N TYR A 95 -8.93 19.74 -4.47
CA TYR A 95 -9.37 20.39 -5.71
C TYR A 95 -10.63 19.73 -6.25
N PHE A 96 -11.77 20.37 -5.98
CA PHE A 96 -13.03 20.16 -6.69
C PHE A 96 -12.81 20.37 -8.19
N LEU A 97 -12.67 19.30 -8.95
CA LEU A 97 -12.83 19.32 -10.41
C LEU A 97 -14.23 18.84 -10.74
N ASN A 98 -15.16 19.79 -10.82
CA ASN A 98 -16.47 19.58 -11.44
C ASN A 98 -16.25 19.36 -12.94
N TYR A 99 -16.11 18.11 -13.38
CA TYR A 99 -16.28 17.78 -14.78
C TYR A 99 -17.77 17.81 -15.12
N ARG A 100 -18.28 19.00 -15.41
CA ARG A 100 -19.59 19.20 -16.01
C ARG A 100 -19.48 18.69 -17.44
N ASN A 101 -20.08 17.53 -17.71
CA ASN A 101 -20.22 16.98 -19.05
C ASN A 101 -20.98 18.02 -19.90
N LYS A 102 -20.26 18.73 -20.78
CA LYS A 102 -20.89 19.57 -21.79
C LYS A 102 -21.43 18.62 -22.84
N ASN A 103 -22.75 18.52 -22.92
CA ASN A 103 -23.44 17.88 -24.03
C ASN A 103 -22.86 18.43 -25.34
N PHE A 104 -22.31 17.53 -26.17
CA PHE A 104 -21.94 17.83 -27.54
C PHE A 104 -23.23 17.99 -28.35
N THR A 105 -23.57 19.24 -28.64
CA THR A 105 -24.31 19.71 -29.82
C THR A 105 -23.70 21.01 -30.26
#